data_AF-A0A349BS19-F1
#
_entry.id   AF-A0A349BS19-F1
#
_cell.length_a   1.000
_cell.length_b   1.000
_cell.length_c   1.000
_cell.angle_alpha   90.00
_cell.angle_beta   90.00
_cell.angle_gamma   90.00
#
_symmetry.space_group_name_H-M   'P 1'
#
loop_
_entity.id
_entity.type
_entity.pdbx_description
1 polymer ?
#
loop_
_entity_poly.entity_id
_entity_poly.type
_entity_poly.pdbx_seq_one_letter_code
_entity_poly.pdbx_strand_id
1 'polypeptide(L)' 'MSTKKVTLVYSLKNTFVQRDIALLEKMGYQVLTLQAPPVKHFFGFLWNRLREFFLGFFMVLQSQAVFSWFNDYH' A
#
# COMPACT_ATOMS: atom_id res chain seq x y z
N MET A 1 -20.28 2.56 -14.23
CA MET A 1 -20.13 1.78 -12.98
C MET A 1 -18.94 2.34 -12.22
N SER A 2 -19.07 2.65 -10.93
CA SER A 2 -17.94 3.15 -10.13
C SER A 2 -16.90 2.05 -9.98
N THR A 3 -15.68 2.27 -10.46
CA THR A 3 -14.58 1.32 -10.28
C THR A 3 -14.27 1.21 -8.79
N LYS A 4 -14.41 0.01 -8.24
CA LYS A 4 -14.14 -0.28 -6.83
C LYS A 4 -12.64 -0.15 -6.58
N LYS A 5 -12.25 0.66 -5.60
CA LYS A 5 -10.84 0.87 -5.23
C LYS A 5 -10.43 -0.06 -4.10
N VAL A 6 -9.20 -0.54 -4.15
CA VAL A 6 -8.57 -1.35 -3.11
C VAL A 6 -7.21 -0.77 -2.82
N THR A 7 -6.85 -0.62 -1.54
CA THR A 7 -5.51 -0.17 -1.16
C THR A 7 -4.63 -1.36 -0.82
N LEU A 8 -3.42 -1.41 -1.38
CA LEU A 8 -2.39 -2.39 -1.06
C LEU A 8 -1.17 -1.67 -0.47
N VAL A 9 -0.89 -1.92 0.80
CA VAL A 9 0.25 -1.37 1.54
C VAL A 9 1.36 -2.43 1.57
N TYR A 10 2.61 -2.06 1.31
CA TYR A 10 3.74 -3.00 1.38
C TYR A 10 5.08 -2.32 1.62
N SER A 11 6.04 -3.02 2.24
CA SER A 11 7.40 -2.47 2.42
C SER A 11 8.28 -2.60 1.17
N LEU A 12 8.20 -3.75 0.50
CA LEU A 12 9.00 -4.10 -0.68
C LEU A 12 8.09 -4.65 -1.77
N LYS A 13 8.28 -4.18 -3.01
CA LYS A 13 7.51 -4.64 -4.18
C LYS A 13 8.06 -5.96 -4.72
N ASN A 14 7.90 -7.03 -3.95
CA ASN A 14 8.33 -8.38 -4.33
C ASN A 14 7.36 -9.05 -5.32
N THR A 15 7.67 -10.29 -5.72
CA THR A 15 6.85 -11.07 -6.67
C THR A 15 5.45 -11.39 -6.12
N PHE A 16 5.28 -11.54 -4.81
CA PHE A 16 3.97 -11.74 -4.19
C PHE A 16 3.09 -10.50 -4.32
N VAL A 17 3.61 -9.34 -3.93
CA VAL A 17 2.92 -8.04 -4.07
C VAL A 17 2.54 -7.79 -5.54
N GLN A 18 3.44 -8.08 -6.48
CA GLN A 18 3.15 -7.93 -7.91
C GLN A 18 2.04 -8.87 -8.38
N ARG A 19 2.03 -10.13 -7.92
CA ARG A 19 0.97 -11.10 -8.24
C ARG A 19 -0.38 -10.67 -7.66
N ASP A 20 -0.39 -10.16 -6.44
CA ASP A 20 -1.61 -9.68 -5.77
C ASP A 20 -2.19 -8.46 -6.49
N ILE A 21 -1.35 -7.50 -6.90
CA ILE A 21 -1.78 -6.34 -7.72
C ILE A 21 -2.44 -6.85 -9.01
N ALA A 22 -1.75 -7.72 -9.75
CA ALA A 22 -2.26 -8.23 -11.03
C ALA A 22 -3.56 -9.02 -10.88
N LEU A 23 -3.73 -9.75 -9.77
CA LEU A 23 -4.95 -10.47 -9.47
C LEU A 23 -6.11 -9.51 -9.19
N LEU A 24 -5.89 -8.51 -8.33
CA LEU A 24 -6.91 -7.50 -7.98
C LEU A 24 -7.33 -6.68 -9.22
N GLU A 25 -6.39 -6.29 -10.07
CA GLU A 25 -6.68 -5.60 -11.32
C GLU A 25 -7.50 -6.48 -12.29
N LYS A 26 -7.15 -7.77 -12.43
CA LYS A 26 -7.94 -8.73 -13.22
C LYS A 26 -9.36 -8.93 -12.70
N MET A 27 -9.56 -8.79 -11.39
CA MET A 27 -10.88 -8.82 -10.76
C MET A 27 -11.68 -7.52 -10.96
N GLY A 28 -11.11 -6.52 -11.64
CA GLY A 28 -11.76 -5.26 -11.98
C GLY A 28 -11.64 -4.17 -10.89
N TYR A 29 -10.75 -4.36 -9.91
CA TYR A 29 -10.46 -3.32 -8.92
C TYR A 29 -9.40 -2.34 -9.42
N GLN A 30 -9.54 -1.08 -9.02
CA GLN A 30 -8.45 -0.11 -9.11
C GLN A 30 -7.56 -0.27 -7.87
N VAL A 31 -6.30 -0.67 -8.05
CA VAL A 31 -5.37 -0.88 -6.94
C VAL A 31 -4.59 0.39 -6.64
N LEU A 32 -4.80 0.96 -5.46
CA LEU A 32 -4.01 2.06 -4.91
C LEU A 32 -2.85 1.48 -4.09
N THR A 33 -1.60 1.76 -4.46
CA THR A 33 -0.45 1.21 -3.75
C THR A 33 0.18 2.23 -2.81
N LEU A 34 0.47 1.83 -1.57
CA LEU A 34 1.29 2.59 -0.62
C LEU A 34 2.54 1.79 -0.29
N GLN A 35 3.70 2.20 -0.85
CA GLN A 35 4.97 1.58 -0.48
C GLN A 35 5.54 2.27 0.77
N ALA A 36 5.74 1.50 1.83
CA ALA A 36 6.25 1.96 3.12
C ALA A 36 7.63 1.35 3.43
N PRO A 37 8.71 1.82 2.78
CA PRO A 37 10.04 1.26 2.96
C PRO A 37 10.61 1.61 4.34
N PRO A 38 11.46 0.74 4.92
CA PRO A 38 12.15 1.05 6.16
C PRO A 38 13.17 2.18 5.94
N VAL A 39 13.02 3.28 6.66
CA VAL A 39 13.97 4.41 6.65
C VAL A 39 14.82 4.37 7.91
N LYS A 40 16.15 4.32 7.76
CA LYS A 40 17.10 4.18 8.87
C LYS A 40 17.37 5.49 9.64
N HIS A 41 17.24 6.64 8.99
CA HIS A 41 17.53 7.94 9.60
C HIS A 41 16.33 8.49 10.36
N PHE A 42 16.52 8.95 11.59
CA PHE A 42 15.43 9.39 12.49
C PHE A 42 14.51 10.47 11.89
N PHE A 43 15.08 11.56 11.37
CA PHE A 43 14.29 12.64 10.75
C PHE A 43 13.58 12.19 9.47
N GLY A 44 14.27 11.37 8.65
CA GLY A 44 13.68 10.78 7.46
C GLY A 44 12.55 9.82 7.78
N PHE A 45 12.68 9.05 8.86
CA PHE A 45 11.65 8.15 9.37
C PHE A 45 10.41 8.94 9.79
N LEU A 46 10.57 9.98 10.61
CA LEU A 46 9.42 10.76 11.09
C LEU A 46 8.66 11.43 9.93
N TRP A 47 9.38 12.05 8.99
CA TRP A 47 8.77 12.65 7.80
C TRP A 47 8.04 11.60 6.94
N ASN A 48 8.68 10.45 6.73
CA ASN A 48 8.08 9.36 5.97
C ASN A 48 6.81 8.83 6.65
N ARG A 49 6.81 8.67 7.99
CA ARG A 49 5.62 8.23 8.75
C ARG A 49 4.48 9.23 8.73
N LEU A 50 4.76 10.53 8.84
CA LEU A 50 3.73 11.56 8.70
C LEU A 50 3.11 11.53 7.30
N ARG A 51 3.94 11.48 6.25
CA ARG A 51 3.47 11.39 4.86
C ARG A 51 2.61 10.14 4.64
N GLU A 52 3.08 8.97 5.09
CA GLU A 52 2.35 7.71 5.02
C GLU A 52 1.02 7.77 5.77
N PHE A 53 0.97 8.41 6.94
CA PHE A 53 -0.24 8.59 7.72
C PHE A 53 -1.30 9.38 6.95
N PHE A 54 -0.94 10.56 6.40
CA PHE A 54 -1.89 11.37 5.63
C PHE A 54 -2.33 10.67 4.33
N LEU A 55 -1.39 10.14 3.55
CA LEU A 55 -1.71 9.42 2.31
C LEU A 55 -2.56 8.17 2.58
N GLY A 56 -2.17 7.38 3.57
CA GLY A 56 -2.88 6.19 4.00
C GLY A 56 -4.30 6.51 4.45
N PHE A 57 -4.48 7.56 5.25
CA PHE A 57 -5.80 8.00 5.70
C PHE A 57 -6.75 8.26 4.52
N PHE A 58 -6.32 9.05 3.52
CA PHE A 58 -7.15 9.32 2.35
C PHE A 58 -7.37 8.07 1.47
N MET A 59 -6.36 7.21 1.33
CA MET A 59 -6.47 5.97 0.56
C MET A 59 -7.48 4.99 1.20
N VAL A 60 -7.47 4.85 2.53
CA VAL A 60 -8.40 4.00 3.27
C VAL A 60 -9.84 4.50 3.09
N LEU A 61 -10.08 5.82 3.17
CA LEU A 61 -11.41 6.40 2.97
C LEU A 61 -11.97 6.17 1.56
N GLN A 62 -11.11 6.07 0.55
CA GLN A 62 -11.52 5.87 -0.85
C GLN A 62 -11.67 4.40 -1.24
N SER A 63 -11.12 3.48 -0.44
CA SER A 63 -11.01 2.07 -0.77
C SER A 63 -12.06 1.23 -0.06
N GLN A 64 -12.53 0.19 -0.74
CA GLN A 64 -13.45 -0.79 -0.17
C GLN A 64 -12.76 -1.79 0.74
N ALA A 65 -11.49 -2.07 0.46
CA ALA A 65 -10.66 -2.97 1.24
C ALA A 65 -9.21 -2.48 1.26
N VAL A 66 -8.51 -2.87 2.33
CA VAL A 66 -7.10 -2.54 2.55
C VAL A 66 -6.37 -3.85 2.81
N PHE A 67 -5.37 -4.13 1.99
CA PHE A 67 -4.46 -5.26 2.13
C PHE A 67 -3.11 -4.75 2.60
N SER A 68 -2.49 -5.45 3.53
CA SER A 68 -1.22 -5.03 4.13
C SER A 68 -0.19 -6.15 4.07
N TRP A 69 0.85 -5.94 3.28
CA TRP A 69 1.95 -6.87 3.03
C TRP A 69 3.22 -6.38 3.74
N PHE A 70 3.32 -6.71 5.03
CA PHE A 70 4.56 -6.56 5.77
C PHE A 70 5.27 -7.90 5.77
N ASN A 71 6.33 -7.99 4.97
CA ASN A 71 7.14 -9.19 4.94
C ASN A 71 8.20 -9.07 6.03
N ASP A 72 8.05 -9.85 7.09
CA ASP A 72 9.03 -10.01 8.15
C ASP A 72 10.08 -11.05 7.69
N TYR A 73 10.78 -10.76 6.59
CA TYR A 73 11.99 -11.52 6.27
C TYR A 73 13.13 -10.93 7.11
N HIS A 74 13.29 -11.53 8.28
CA HIS A 74 14.47 -11.46 9.13
C HIS A 74 15.74 -11.88 8.40
#